data_AF-A0A2E0VS12-F1
#
_entry.id   AF-A0A2E0VS12-F1
#
_cell.length_a   1.000
_cell.length_b   1.000
_cell.length_c   1.000
_cell.angle_alpha   90.00
_cell.angle_beta   90.00
_cell.angle_gamma   90.00
#
_symmetry.space_group_name_H-M   'P 1'
#
loop_
_entity.id
_entity.type
_entity.pdbx_description
1 polymer ?
#
loop_
_entity_poly.entity_id
_entity_poly.type
_entity_poly.pdbx_seq_one_letter_code
_entity_poly.pdbx_strand_id
1 'polypeptide(L)'
;MAQAFQVLPNTGKVYLRVFDVDLEEGSGRRVPVGLFEGFPEGAVPENFIPVVFITNRSLQDFAEGKTVELAENISRLVSNYLPSPAELQLDCDWTESTRAAFFRLVEAVKNKLPNTAVSVTIRLHQFKYPEQSGVPPADQGMLMVYNMGEVDSWETENSIIQPSIAAQYLEGVRGYPLPLDVALPLFQWACVYRDGRLVQLFHNLTATELSDTTRFEPIATGRFLTKKNTFLNGFFLNKGDRIRLEEVAAEDLKAVAEMLRPIVDCCQSTLAFYHLDSTILEKYSPEQLQEVVDELCE
;
A
#
# COMPACT_ATOMS: atom_id res chain seq x y z
N MET A 1 -2.37 13.49 -3.77
CA MET A 1 -3.42 12.52 -3.42
C MET A 1 -2.93 11.79 -2.19
N ALA A 2 -3.48 12.12 -1.02
CA ALA A 2 -3.14 11.43 0.21
C ALA A 2 -3.67 9.99 0.13
N GLN A 3 -2.80 9.01 0.36
CA GLN A 3 -3.21 7.62 0.50
C GLN A 3 -3.49 7.39 1.99
N ALA A 4 -4.76 7.18 2.31
CA ALA A 4 -5.20 6.89 3.67
C ALA A 4 -5.36 5.38 3.82
N PHE A 5 -4.76 4.82 4.86
CA PHE A 5 -5.15 3.54 5.40
C PHE A 5 -6.16 3.82 6.52
N GLN A 6 -7.32 3.19 6.45
CA GLN A 6 -8.24 3.17 7.58
C GLN A 6 -8.17 1.78 8.21
N VAL A 7 -7.84 1.72 9.50
CA VAL A 7 -7.91 0.49 10.29
C VAL A 7 -9.22 0.50 11.05
N LEU A 8 -10.02 -0.57 10.89
CA LEU A 8 -11.14 -0.94 11.75
C LEU A 8 -11.02 -2.44 12.05
N PRO A 9 -11.52 -2.98 13.18
CA PRO A 9 -12.20 -2.35 14.31
C PRO A 9 -11.51 -2.49 15.69
N ASN A 10 -10.38 -3.21 15.83
CA ASN A 10 -9.84 -3.51 17.18
C ASN A 10 -8.92 -2.43 17.78
N THR A 11 -8.23 -1.62 16.96
CA THR A 11 -7.27 -0.60 17.46
C THR A 11 -7.63 0.84 17.09
N GLY A 12 -8.51 1.04 16.10
CA GLY A 12 -8.89 2.38 15.61
C GLY A 12 -7.75 3.19 15.03
N LYS A 13 -6.61 2.55 14.71
CA LYS A 13 -5.43 3.20 14.11
C LYS A 13 -5.77 3.80 12.75
N VAL A 14 -5.16 4.93 12.40
CA VAL A 14 -5.34 5.55 11.07
C VAL A 14 -3.97 5.85 10.53
N TYR A 15 -3.49 5.07 9.57
CA TYR A 15 -2.23 5.36 8.90
C TYR A 15 -2.51 6.31 7.75
N LEU A 16 -1.90 7.49 7.73
CA LEU A 16 -2.09 8.44 6.63
C LEU A 16 -0.74 8.86 6.08
N ARG A 17 -0.59 8.70 4.75
CA ARG A 17 0.55 9.20 4.01
C ARG A 17 0.56 10.72 4.04
N VAL A 18 1.46 11.29 4.85
CA VAL A 18 1.56 12.73 5.06
C VAL A 18 2.48 13.42 4.06
N PHE A 19 3.50 12.74 3.55
CA PHE A 19 4.35 13.23 2.48
C PHE A 19 5.25 12.12 1.95
N ASP A 20 5.93 12.45 0.87
CA ASP A 20 6.91 11.58 0.22
C ASP A 20 8.30 12.19 0.33
N VAL A 21 9.31 11.34 0.46
CA VAL A 21 10.70 11.71 0.25
C VAL A 21 11.08 11.26 -1.14
N ASP A 22 11.40 12.23 -1.99
CA ASP A 22 11.81 11.97 -3.37
C ASP A 22 13.11 12.68 -3.75
N LEU A 23 13.75 12.18 -4.81
CA LEU A 23 14.98 12.74 -5.35
C LEU A 23 14.66 13.89 -6.31
N GLU A 24 15.10 15.09 -5.97
CA GLU A 24 15.00 16.26 -6.84
C GLU A 24 15.95 16.13 -8.04
N GLU A 25 15.40 16.27 -9.25
CA GLU A 25 16.18 16.21 -10.49
C GLU A 25 17.20 17.36 -10.55
N GLY A 26 18.43 17.03 -10.96
CA GLY A 26 19.52 17.99 -11.13
C GLY A 26 20.32 18.33 -9.87
N SER A 27 19.68 18.41 -8.69
CA SER A 27 20.39 18.71 -7.43
C SER A 27 20.82 17.45 -6.66
N GLY A 28 20.14 16.32 -6.87
CA GLY A 28 20.35 15.09 -6.10
C GLY A 28 19.93 15.19 -4.63
N ARG A 29 19.21 16.25 -4.26
CA ARG A 29 18.67 16.44 -2.91
C ARG A 29 17.44 15.56 -2.70
N ARG A 30 17.27 15.10 -1.47
CA ARG A 30 16.06 14.38 -1.05
C ARG A 30 15.12 15.42 -0.46
N VAL A 31 13.97 15.60 -1.09
CA VAL A 31 13.03 16.67 -0.76
C VAL A 31 11.65 16.10 -0.48
N PRO A 32 10.87 16.73 0.41
CA PRO A 32 9.50 16.34 0.62
C PRO A 32 8.65 16.74 -0.59
N VAL A 33 7.83 15.83 -1.09
CA VAL A 33 6.83 16.10 -2.14
C VAL A 33 5.46 15.60 -1.71
N GLY A 34 4.39 16.12 -2.32
CA GLY A 34 3.03 15.67 -2.03
C GLY A 34 2.58 15.89 -0.59
N LEU A 35 3.01 17.00 0.03
CA LEU A 35 2.66 17.35 1.41
C LEU A 35 1.14 17.31 1.63
N PHE A 36 0.73 16.57 2.65
CA PHE A 36 -0.63 16.61 3.17
C PHE A 36 -0.92 18.00 3.72
N GLU A 37 -2.12 18.52 3.45
CA GLU A 37 -2.51 19.89 3.80
C GLU A 37 -2.78 20.05 5.32
N GLY A 38 -2.87 18.93 6.05
CA GLY A 38 -3.15 18.90 7.47
C GLY A 38 -4.63 18.62 7.76
N PHE A 39 -4.91 18.33 9.03
CA PHE A 39 -6.28 18.20 9.50
C PHE A 39 -6.88 19.58 9.81
N PRO A 40 -8.20 19.77 9.68
CA PRO A 40 -8.89 20.88 10.31
C PRO A 40 -8.57 20.94 11.81
N GLU A 41 -8.62 22.14 12.39
CA GLU A 41 -8.30 22.34 13.80
C GLU A 41 -9.17 21.44 14.70
N GLY A 42 -8.52 20.66 15.57
CA GLY A 42 -9.18 19.70 16.46
C GLY A 42 -9.69 18.40 15.80
N ALA A 43 -9.42 18.17 14.50
CA ALA A 43 -9.89 17.00 13.76
C ALA A 43 -8.81 15.92 13.54
N VAL A 44 -7.67 16.00 14.22
CA VAL A 44 -6.64 14.95 14.17
C VAL A 44 -7.18 13.69 14.87
N PRO A 45 -7.22 12.52 14.21
CA PRO A 45 -7.65 11.28 14.85
C PRO A 45 -6.74 10.93 16.04
N GLU A 46 -7.32 10.40 17.12
CA GLU A 46 -6.59 10.06 18.35
C GLU A 46 -5.47 9.03 18.11
N ASN A 47 -5.73 8.03 17.26
CA ASN A 47 -4.77 6.98 16.88
C ASN A 47 -4.17 7.22 15.49
N PHE A 48 -3.91 8.49 15.16
CA PHE A 48 -3.29 8.87 13.90
C PHE A 48 -1.79 8.46 13.86
N ILE A 49 -1.42 7.77 12.79
CA ILE A 49 -0.06 7.31 12.50
C ILE A 49 0.40 7.96 11.19
N PRO A 50 1.35 8.91 11.22
CA PRO A 50 1.92 9.46 10.00
C PRO A 50 2.70 8.39 9.23
N VAL A 51 2.48 8.31 7.93
CA VAL A 51 3.25 7.48 6.99
C VAL A 51 4.09 8.39 6.11
N VAL A 52 5.37 8.09 6.02
CA VAL A 52 6.30 8.77 5.12
C VAL A 52 6.72 7.78 4.03
N PHE A 53 6.33 8.05 2.80
CA PHE A 53 6.74 7.23 1.67
C PHE A 53 8.13 7.65 1.20
N ILE A 54 9.05 6.71 1.01
CA ILE A 54 10.41 6.98 0.56
C ILE A 54 10.62 6.27 -0.76
N THR A 55 10.83 7.05 -1.82
CA THR A 55 11.09 6.45 -3.14
C THR A 55 12.42 5.69 -3.09
N ASN A 56 12.46 4.51 -3.71
CA ASN A 56 13.68 3.70 -3.74
C ASN A 56 14.85 4.46 -4.41
N ARG A 57 14.57 5.28 -5.42
CA ARG A 57 15.56 6.18 -6.04
C ARG A 57 16.18 7.19 -5.08
N SER A 58 15.46 7.60 -4.03
CA SER A 58 16.02 8.47 -2.98
C SER A 58 17.10 7.79 -2.15
N LEU A 59 17.13 6.45 -2.14
CA LEU A 59 18.10 5.68 -1.37
C LEU A 59 19.29 5.21 -2.20
N GLN A 60 19.24 5.35 -3.53
CA GLN A 60 20.37 5.04 -4.41
C GLN A 60 21.57 5.97 -4.14
N ASP A 61 22.76 5.39 -4.09
CA ASP A 61 24.03 6.06 -3.81
C ASP A 61 23.99 6.96 -2.55
N PHE A 62 23.21 6.55 -1.55
CA PHE A 62 22.98 7.37 -0.37
C PHE A 62 24.05 7.13 0.70
N ALA A 63 24.98 8.07 0.75
CA ALA A 63 26.11 8.06 1.68
C ALA A 63 25.66 8.06 3.14
N GLU A 64 26.39 7.31 3.97
CA GLU A 64 26.11 7.10 5.39
C GLU A 64 25.85 8.40 6.16
N GLY A 65 26.71 9.42 6.01
CA GLY A 65 26.60 10.70 6.72
C GLY A 65 25.36 11.54 6.37
N LYS A 66 24.71 11.31 5.21
CA LYS A 66 23.50 12.04 4.81
C LYS A 66 22.22 11.47 5.44
N THR A 67 22.31 10.28 6.00
CA THR A 67 21.17 9.55 6.57
C THR A 67 20.63 10.23 7.82
N VAL A 68 21.52 10.77 8.65
CA VAL A 68 21.16 11.50 9.87
C VAL A 68 20.43 12.79 9.54
N GLU A 69 20.93 13.55 8.55
CA GLU A 69 20.28 14.79 8.10
C GLU A 69 18.88 14.51 7.55
N LEU A 70 18.72 13.44 6.76
CA LEU A 70 17.41 13.06 6.24
C LEU A 70 16.46 12.64 7.38
N ALA A 71 16.93 11.87 8.35
CA ALA A 71 16.14 11.50 9.52
C ALA A 71 15.68 12.72 10.34
N GLU A 72 16.56 13.72 10.51
CA GLU A 72 16.21 15.00 11.15
C GLU A 72 15.13 15.76 10.37
N ASN A 73 15.28 15.83 9.05
CA ASN A 73 14.32 16.50 8.19
C ASN A 73 12.94 15.82 8.22
N ILE A 74 12.91 14.49 8.13
CA ILE A 74 11.68 13.69 8.25
C ILE A 74 11.04 13.94 9.61
N SER A 75 11.78 13.77 10.70
CA SER A 75 11.26 13.91 12.07
C SER A 75 10.69 15.30 12.33
N ARG A 76 11.39 16.34 11.88
CA ARG A 76 10.94 17.73 11.99
C ARG A 76 9.65 17.97 11.20
N LEU A 77 9.57 17.47 9.97
CA LEU A 77 8.38 17.68 9.13
C LEU A 77 7.18 16.91 9.67
N VAL A 78 7.37 15.67 10.15
CA VAL A 78 6.34 14.88 10.84
C VAL A 78 5.80 15.63 12.06
N SER A 79 6.66 16.29 12.84
CA SER A 79 6.25 17.05 14.03
C SER A 79 5.26 18.19 13.76
N ASN A 80 5.21 18.69 12.52
CA ASN A 80 4.22 19.70 12.11
C ASN A 80 2.81 19.11 11.99
N TYR A 81 2.69 17.80 11.73
CA TYR A 81 1.42 17.08 11.64
C TYR A 81 1.01 16.50 12.99
N LEU A 82 1.97 15.90 13.70
CA LEU A 82 1.77 15.31 15.02
C LEU A 82 3.09 15.43 15.81
N PRO A 83 3.18 16.32 16.81
CA PRO A 83 4.44 16.62 17.50
C PRO A 83 5.09 15.43 18.22
N SER A 84 4.27 14.53 18.77
CA SER A 84 4.72 13.36 19.52
C SER A 84 3.90 12.14 19.09
N PRO A 85 4.15 11.59 17.89
CA PRO A 85 3.43 10.43 17.41
C PRO A 85 3.80 9.22 18.25
N ALA A 86 2.80 8.39 18.60
CA ALA A 86 3.05 7.11 19.27
C ALA A 86 3.78 6.14 18.30
N GLU A 87 3.49 6.25 17.01
CA GLU A 87 4.08 5.45 15.94
C GLU A 87 4.33 6.33 14.71
N LEU A 88 5.44 6.09 14.00
CA LEU A 88 5.75 6.66 12.69
C LEU A 88 6.04 5.50 11.73
N GLN A 89 5.31 5.42 10.62
CA GLN A 89 5.56 4.40 9.60
C GLN A 89 6.44 4.96 8.47
N LEU A 90 7.47 4.22 8.09
CA LEU A 90 8.27 4.47 6.90
C LEU A 90 7.90 3.46 5.81
N ASP A 91 7.29 3.94 4.73
CA ASP A 91 6.91 3.10 3.59
C ASP A 91 8.00 3.16 2.52
N CYS A 92 8.69 2.03 2.30
CA CYS A 92 9.73 1.95 1.28
C CYS A 92 9.82 0.55 0.68
N ASP A 93 9.75 0.47 -0.65
CA ASP A 93 10.03 -0.75 -1.40
C ASP A 93 11.55 -0.88 -1.64
N TRP A 94 12.31 -1.14 -0.58
CA TRP A 94 13.76 -1.26 -0.68
C TRP A 94 14.17 -2.51 -1.48
N THR A 95 15.29 -2.40 -2.18
CA THR A 95 15.92 -3.50 -2.92
C THR A 95 17.21 -3.90 -2.24
N GLU A 96 17.84 -4.99 -2.69
CA GLU A 96 19.16 -5.41 -2.21
C GLU A 96 20.19 -4.26 -2.27
N SER A 97 20.15 -3.47 -3.35
CA SER A 97 21.05 -2.33 -3.56
C SER A 97 20.79 -1.13 -2.63
N THR A 98 19.58 -0.95 -2.10
CA THR A 98 19.20 0.20 -1.26
C THR A 98 18.91 -0.17 0.19
N ARG A 99 18.85 -1.47 0.50
CA ARG A 99 18.65 -2.05 1.83
C ARG A 99 19.51 -1.37 2.91
N ALA A 100 20.82 -1.29 2.66
CA ALA A 100 21.74 -0.74 3.65
C ALA A 100 21.47 0.75 3.94
N ALA A 101 21.09 1.52 2.93
CA ALA A 101 20.71 2.92 3.11
C ALA A 101 19.38 3.06 3.85
N PHE A 102 18.39 2.24 3.51
CA PHE A 102 17.11 2.23 4.21
C PHE A 102 17.27 1.88 5.68
N PHE A 103 18.03 0.83 6.01
CA PHE A 103 18.16 0.35 7.39
C PHE A 103 18.85 1.37 8.29
N ARG A 104 19.90 2.03 7.78
CA ARG A 104 20.52 3.16 8.48
C ARG A 104 19.54 4.31 8.69
N LEU A 105 18.62 4.55 7.74
CA LEU A 105 17.61 5.61 7.87
C LEU A 105 16.60 5.25 8.97
N VAL A 106 16.15 4.01 9.02
CA VAL A 106 15.27 3.50 10.09
C VAL A 106 15.93 3.70 11.46
N GLU A 107 17.20 3.29 11.63
CA GLU A 107 17.94 3.50 12.88
C GLU A 107 18.11 4.98 13.22
N ALA A 108 18.45 5.82 12.23
CA ALA A 108 18.61 7.25 12.45
C ALA A 108 17.30 7.92 12.88
N VAL A 109 16.15 7.51 12.31
CA VAL A 109 14.83 8.00 12.72
C VAL A 109 14.50 7.55 14.14
N LYS A 110 14.71 6.27 14.48
CA LYS A 110 14.52 5.75 15.85
C LYS A 110 15.33 6.52 16.87
N ASN A 111 16.60 6.82 16.56
CA ASN A 111 17.47 7.60 17.43
C ASN A 111 16.99 9.05 17.61
N LYS A 112 16.30 9.62 16.62
CA LYS A 112 15.74 10.98 16.70
C LYS A 112 14.41 11.03 17.44
N LEU A 113 13.66 9.94 17.42
CA LEU A 113 12.33 9.83 18.04
C LEU A 113 12.30 8.66 19.06
N PRO A 114 13.05 8.74 20.17
CA PRO A 114 13.24 7.61 21.09
C PRO A 114 11.96 7.15 21.83
N ASN A 115 10.90 7.97 21.81
CA ASN A 115 9.60 7.66 22.42
C ASN A 115 8.52 7.31 21.39
N THR A 116 8.89 7.13 20.12
CA THR A 116 8.00 6.82 19.01
C THR A 116 8.37 5.45 18.47
N ALA A 117 7.40 4.54 18.36
CA ALA A 117 7.63 3.28 17.65
C ALA A 117 7.82 3.56 16.16
N VAL A 118 8.83 2.96 15.53
CA VAL A 118 9.05 3.07 14.09
C VAL A 118 8.62 1.78 13.42
N SER A 119 7.55 1.85 12.62
CA SER A 119 7.11 0.74 11.78
C SER A 119 7.55 0.92 10.33
N VAL A 120 7.63 -0.16 9.58
CA VAL A 120 8.01 -0.15 8.16
C VAL A 120 7.10 -1.03 7.34
N THR A 121 6.79 -0.64 6.10
CA THR A 121 6.06 -1.53 5.19
C THR A 121 6.95 -2.65 4.70
N ILE A 122 6.40 -3.85 4.49
CA ILE A 122 7.14 -5.03 4.01
C ILE A 122 6.36 -5.65 2.85
N ARG A 123 7.01 -5.80 1.70
CA ARG A 123 6.44 -6.51 0.54
C ARG A 123 6.54 -8.02 0.73
N LEU A 124 5.63 -8.77 0.09
CA LEU A 124 5.63 -10.25 0.13
C LEU A 124 6.97 -10.87 -0.26
N HIS A 125 7.67 -10.32 -1.26
CA HIS A 125 8.98 -10.83 -1.67
C HIS A 125 10.06 -10.55 -0.61
N GLN A 126 10.02 -9.40 0.06
CA GLN A 126 10.94 -9.06 1.16
C GLN A 126 10.68 -9.97 2.37
N PHE A 127 9.41 -10.26 2.65
CA PHE A 127 8.99 -11.19 3.69
C PHE A 127 9.42 -12.63 3.41
N LYS A 128 9.27 -13.10 2.16
CA LYS A 128 9.62 -14.47 1.76
C LYS A 128 11.12 -14.73 1.76
N TYR A 129 11.94 -13.73 1.41
CA TYR A 129 13.39 -13.89 1.24
C TYR A 129 14.22 -12.97 2.18
N PRO A 130 14.04 -13.05 3.51
CA PRO A 130 14.70 -12.15 4.47
C PRO A 130 16.23 -12.25 4.44
N GLU A 131 16.79 -13.38 4.02
CA GLU A 131 18.25 -13.53 3.87
C GLU A 131 18.81 -12.62 2.77
N GLN A 132 18.02 -12.34 1.73
CA GLN A 132 18.39 -11.48 0.61
C GLN A 132 17.99 -10.02 0.89
N SER A 133 16.70 -9.80 1.17
CA SER A 133 16.12 -8.47 1.42
C SER A 133 16.58 -7.86 2.75
N GLY A 134 17.03 -8.67 3.70
CA GLY A 134 17.32 -8.28 5.08
C GLY A 134 16.06 -7.98 5.89
N VAL A 135 16.24 -7.92 7.21
CA VAL A 135 15.20 -7.50 8.15
C VAL A 135 15.52 -6.08 8.64
N PRO A 136 14.63 -5.09 8.44
CA PRO A 136 14.87 -3.73 8.85
C PRO A 136 14.92 -3.63 10.40
N PRO A 137 15.76 -2.75 10.96
CA PRO A 137 15.90 -2.53 12.41
C PRO A 137 14.75 -1.69 13.00
N ALA A 138 13.53 -1.93 12.51
CA ALA A 138 12.29 -1.30 12.95
C ALA A 138 11.76 -1.95 14.24
N ASP A 139 10.71 -1.38 14.82
CA ASP A 139 10.01 -1.97 15.97
C ASP A 139 8.91 -2.95 15.51
N GLN A 140 8.32 -2.70 14.33
CA GLN A 140 7.24 -3.49 13.75
C GLN A 140 7.23 -3.42 12.23
N GLY A 141 6.77 -4.47 11.56
CA GLY A 141 6.57 -4.52 10.11
C GLY A 141 5.09 -4.51 9.75
N MET A 142 4.71 -3.81 8.68
CA MET A 142 3.37 -3.87 8.08
C MET A 142 3.47 -4.68 6.79
N LEU A 143 3.10 -5.96 6.84
CA LEU A 143 3.13 -6.86 5.69
C LEU A 143 2.01 -6.48 4.70
N MET A 144 2.40 -5.97 3.53
CA MET A 144 1.47 -5.59 2.47
C MET A 144 1.10 -6.81 1.62
N VAL A 145 -0.12 -7.31 1.80
CA VAL A 145 -0.61 -8.53 1.16
C VAL A 145 -1.53 -8.17 -0.02
N TYR A 146 -0.95 -7.44 -0.98
CA TYR A 146 -1.62 -7.01 -2.23
C TYR A 146 -0.60 -6.59 -3.29
N ASN A 147 -1.08 -6.23 -4.48
CA ASN A 147 -0.29 -5.96 -5.69
C ASN A 147 0.57 -7.16 -6.09
N MET A 148 -0.04 -8.32 -6.17
CA MET A 148 0.64 -9.60 -6.37
C MET A 148 0.82 -9.99 -7.85
N GLY A 149 -0.04 -9.51 -8.73
CA GLY A 149 -0.06 -9.91 -10.14
C GLY A 149 0.51 -8.87 -11.11
N GLU A 150 0.73 -9.30 -12.35
CA GLU A 150 1.23 -8.44 -13.43
C GLU A 150 0.10 -7.52 -13.94
N VAL A 151 0.16 -6.25 -13.55
CA VAL A 151 -0.81 -5.22 -13.94
C VAL A 151 -0.76 -4.89 -15.44
N ASP A 152 0.37 -5.15 -16.10
CA ASP A 152 0.63 -4.87 -17.51
C ASP A 152 0.27 -6.02 -18.45
N SER A 153 0.10 -7.23 -17.91
CA SER A 153 -0.34 -8.41 -18.64
C SER A 153 -1.85 -8.47 -18.70
N TRP A 154 -2.45 -8.45 -19.90
CA TRP A 154 -3.90 -8.61 -20.09
C TRP A 154 -4.41 -9.94 -19.53
N GLU A 155 -3.62 -11.01 -19.56
CA GLU A 155 -4.08 -12.35 -19.13
C GLU A 155 -4.23 -12.49 -17.61
N THR A 156 -3.60 -11.60 -16.82
CA THR A 156 -3.80 -11.57 -15.36
C THR A 156 -5.29 -11.46 -15.02
N GLU A 157 -5.77 -12.31 -14.11
CA GLU A 157 -7.16 -12.26 -13.66
C GLU A 157 -7.40 -11.08 -12.73
N ASN A 158 -6.57 -10.97 -11.68
CA ASN A 158 -6.60 -9.87 -10.71
C ASN A 158 -5.19 -9.56 -10.23
N SER A 159 -4.68 -8.36 -10.49
CA SER A 159 -3.34 -7.96 -10.05
C SER A 159 -3.28 -7.45 -8.61
N ILE A 160 -4.44 -7.13 -8.02
CA ILE A 160 -4.56 -6.64 -6.64
C ILE A 160 -4.32 -7.77 -5.65
N ILE A 161 -5.12 -8.84 -5.71
CA ILE A 161 -5.03 -9.98 -4.80
C ILE A 161 -5.46 -11.26 -5.49
N GLN A 162 -4.73 -12.34 -5.27
CA GLN A 162 -5.06 -13.69 -5.72
C GLN A 162 -4.58 -14.67 -4.65
N PRO A 163 -5.48 -15.46 -4.02
CA PRO A 163 -5.09 -16.42 -2.98
C PRO A 163 -4.02 -17.42 -3.46
N SER A 164 -4.09 -17.86 -4.71
CA SER A 164 -3.11 -18.77 -5.33
C SER A 164 -1.69 -18.17 -5.44
N ILE A 165 -1.59 -16.85 -5.60
CA ILE A 165 -0.30 -16.14 -5.61
C ILE A 165 0.15 -15.88 -4.16
N ALA A 166 -0.77 -15.45 -3.28
CA ALA A 166 -0.49 -15.24 -1.86
C ALA A 166 0.11 -16.49 -1.21
N ALA A 167 -0.47 -17.66 -1.48
CA ALA A 167 0.00 -18.95 -1.00
C ALA A 167 1.49 -19.18 -1.32
N GLN A 168 1.96 -18.78 -2.52
CA GLN A 168 3.36 -18.94 -2.90
C GLN A 168 4.33 -18.13 -2.02
N TYR A 169 3.86 -17.07 -1.37
CA TYR A 169 4.67 -16.23 -0.47
C TYR A 169 4.49 -16.57 1.00
N LEU A 170 3.31 -17.04 1.39
CA LEU A 170 2.94 -17.25 2.78
C LEU A 170 3.11 -18.70 3.24
N GLU A 171 2.91 -19.68 2.34
CA GLU A 171 2.99 -21.10 2.72
C GLU A 171 4.42 -21.51 3.11
N GLY A 172 4.49 -22.27 4.21
CA GLY A 172 5.75 -22.83 4.71
C GLY A 172 6.65 -21.83 5.45
N VAL A 173 6.29 -20.55 5.52
CA VAL A 173 7.00 -19.56 6.33
C VAL A 173 6.64 -19.78 7.80
N ARG A 174 7.65 -20.06 8.63
CA ARG A 174 7.48 -20.41 10.06
C ARG A 174 7.71 -19.24 11.02
N GLY A 175 7.88 -18.04 10.48
CA GLY A 175 8.08 -16.83 11.27
C GLY A 175 8.98 -15.83 10.57
N TYR A 176 8.80 -14.56 10.94
CA TYR A 176 9.62 -13.44 10.52
C TYR A 176 10.24 -12.80 11.78
N PRO A 177 11.51 -12.36 11.77
CA PRO A 177 12.17 -11.91 13.01
C PRO A 177 11.60 -10.62 13.63
N LEU A 178 10.73 -9.92 12.90
CA LEU A 178 10.07 -8.69 13.33
C LEU A 178 8.58 -8.98 13.57
N PRO A 179 7.94 -8.42 14.62
CA PRO A 179 6.49 -8.46 14.78
C PRO A 179 5.79 -7.89 13.55
N LEU A 180 4.71 -8.53 13.10
CA LEU A 180 4.03 -8.18 11.86
C LEU A 180 2.60 -7.73 12.11
N ASP A 181 2.28 -6.52 11.67
CA ASP A 181 0.95 -6.12 11.25
C ASP A 181 0.70 -6.57 9.80
N VAL A 182 -0.55 -6.57 9.37
CA VAL A 182 -0.96 -6.95 8.02
C VAL A 182 -1.76 -5.82 7.40
N ALA A 183 -1.49 -5.52 6.13
CA ALA A 183 -2.34 -4.68 5.30
C ALA A 183 -2.99 -5.50 4.17
N LEU A 184 -4.32 -5.56 4.13
CA LEU A 184 -5.12 -6.16 3.07
C LEU A 184 -5.75 -5.08 2.17
N PRO A 185 -5.96 -5.35 0.87
CA PRO A 185 -6.49 -4.34 -0.05
C PRO A 185 -8.02 -4.27 0.02
N LEU A 186 -8.57 -3.05 0.01
CA LEU A 186 -10.00 -2.80 -0.28
C LEU A 186 -10.20 -1.99 -1.55
N PHE A 187 -9.12 -1.53 -2.20
CA PHE A 187 -9.24 -0.70 -3.39
C PHE A 187 -9.59 -1.53 -4.64
N GLN A 188 -10.00 -0.80 -5.67
CA GLN A 188 -10.25 -1.35 -7.00
C GLN A 188 -9.69 -0.43 -8.07
N TRP A 189 -9.47 -0.97 -9.25
CA TRP A 189 -9.05 -0.18 -10.40
C TRP A 189 -9.51 -0.77 -11.73
N ALA A 190 -9.36 0.02 -12.79
CA ALA A 190 -9.47 -0.46 -14.15
C ALA A 190 -8.16 -0.24 -14.92
N CYS A 191 -7.66 -1.31 -15.51
CA CYS A 191 -6.50 -1.32 -16.40
C CYS A 191 -6.97 -1.19 -17.85
N VAL A 192 -6.47 -0.19 -18.58
CA VAL A 192 -6.75 0.01 -20.01
C VAL A 192 -5.58 -0.45 -20.84
N TYR A 193 -5.86 -1.28 -21.83
CA TYR A 193 -4.89 -1.85 -22.75
C TYR A 193 -5.15 -1.40 -24.17
N ARG A 194 -4.08 -0.97 -24.83
CA ARG A 194 -4.05 -0.60 -26.24
C ARG A 194 -2.90 -1.35 -26.91
N ASP A 195 -3.20 -2.06 -27.99
CA ASP A 195 -2.22 -2.86 -28.74
C ASP A 195 -1.39 -3.79 -27.83
N GLY A 196 -2.03 -4.38 -26.82
CA GLY A 196 -1.41 -5.29 -25.86
C GLY A 196 -0.59 -4.62 -24.76
N ARG A 197 -0.58 -3.30 -24.65
CA ARG A 197 0.15 -2.55 -23.61
C ARG A 197 -0.80 -1.82 -22.68
N LEU A 198 -0.51 -1.84 -21.39
CA LEU A 198 -1.18 -0.98 -20.42
C LEU A 198 -0.88 0.49 -20.74
N VAL A 199 -1.94 1.28 -20.93
CA VAL A 199 -1.84 2.72 -21.27
C VAL A 199 -2.48 3.62 -20.24
N GLN A 200 -3.34 3.09 -19.37
CA GLN A 200 -3.97 3.84 -18.30
C GLN A 200 -4.42 2.93 -17.16
N LEU A 201 -4.34 3.47 -15.93
CA LEU A 201 -4.85 2.86 -14.72
C LEU A 201 -5.81 3.84 -14.04
N PHE A 202 -7.10 3.47 -13.95
CA PHE A 202 -8.09 4.28 -13.24
C PHE A 202 -8.32 3.74 -11.85
N HIS A 203 -8.04 4.54 -10.83
CA HIS A 203 -8.40 4.20 -9.45
C HIS A 203 -9.91 4.36 -9.24
N ASN A 204 -10.51 3.44 -8.48
CA ASN A 204 -11.93 3.43 -8.08
C ASN A 204 -12.94 3.42 -9.23
N LEU A 205 -12.52 3.05 -10.44
CA LEU A 205 -13.46 2.82 -11.51
C LEU A 205 -14.29 1.57 -11.22
N THR A 206 -15.58 1.64 -11.48
CA THR A 206 -16.58 0.61 -11.19
C THR A 206 -17.23 0.10 -12.48
N ALA A 207 -17.86 -1.07 -12.42
CA ALA A 207 -18.65 -1.59 -13.54
C ALA A 207 -19.77 -0.63 -13.98
N THR A 208 -20.30 0.19 -13.07
CA THR A 208 -21.34 1.18 -13.35
C THR A 208 -20.88 2.21 -14.39
N GLU A 209 -19.63 2.66 -14.34
CA GLU A 209 -19.07 3.61 -15.33
C GLU A 209 -18.90 2.98 -16.72
N LEU A 210 -18.84 1.63 -16.79
CA LEU A 210 -18.72 0.85 -18.02
C LEU A 210 -20.07 0.29 -18.50
N SER A 211 -21.19 0.68 -17.89
CA SER A 211 -22.52 0.16 -18.20
C SER A 211 -23.13 0.67 -19.51
N ASP A 212 -22.61 1.77 -20.09
CA ASP A 212 -23.09 2.30 -21.37
C ASP A 212 -22.71 1.37 -22.54
N THR A 213 -23.66 0.52 -22.92
CA THR A 213 -23.52 -0.47 -24.01
C THR A 213 -23.33 0.14 -25.41
N THR A 214 -23.52 1.45 -25.56
CA THR A 214 -23.19 2.17 -26.80
C THR A 214 -21.70 2.48 -26.90
N ARG A 215 -20.98 2.46 -25.78
CA ARG A 215 -19.55 2.76 -25.66
C ARG A 215 -18.72 1.53 -25.32
N PHE A 216 -19.26 0.64 -24.49
CA PHE A 216 -18.55 -0.53 -23.96
C PHE A 216 -19.28 -1.82 -24.28
N GLU A 217 -18.52 -2.90 -24.46
CA GLU A 217 -19.02 -4.25 -24.67
C GLU A 217 -18.37 -5.17 -23.63
N PRO A 218 -19.13 -5.80 -22.72
CA PRO A 218 -18.57 -6.82 -21.85
C PRO A 218 -18.17 -8.05 -22.69
N ILE A 219 -16.92 -8.47 -22.57
CA ILE A 219 -16.36 -9.60 -23.31
C ILE A 219 -16.04 -10.81 -22.41
N ALA A 220 -15.90 -10.57 -21.11
CA ALA A 220 -15.85 -11.59 -20.05
C ALA A 220 -16.11 -10.91 -18.69
N THR A 221 -16.14 -11.68 -17.60
CA THR A 221 -16.24 -11.13 -16.24
C THR A 221 -15.12 -10.12 -16.00
N GLY A 222 -15.48 -8.90 -15.58
CA GLY A 222 -14.55 -7.81 -15.35
C GLY A 222 -13.81 -7.30 -16.61
N ARG A 223 -14.16 -7.76 -17.81
CA ARG A 223 -13.43 -7.42 -19.05
C ARG A 223 -14.36 -6.80 -20.08
N PHE A 224 -13.93 -5.66 -20.61
CA PHE A 224 -14.72 -4.84 -21.53
C PHE A 224 -13.90 -4.45 -22.77
N LEU A 225 -14.60 -4.19 -23.87
CA LEU A 225 -14.06 -3.65 -25.11
C LEU A 225 -14.70 -2.30 -25.40
N THR A 226 -13.89 -1.32 -25.82
CA THR A 226 -14.37 0.00 -26.23
C THR A 226 -14.88 -0.05 -27.68
N LYS A 227 -16.17 0.23 -27.91
CA LYS A 227 -16.84 0.09 -29.21
C LYS A 227 -16.64 1.27 -30.16
N LYS A 228 -16.38 2.47 -29.61
CA LYS A 228 -16.16 3.71 -30.34
C LYS A 228 -15.24 4.63 -29.57
N ASN A 229 -14.57 5.54 -30.27
CA ASN A 229 -13.75 6.57 -29.64
C ASN A 229 -14.59 7.36 -28.63
N THR A 230 -14.11 7.49 -27.40
CA THR A 230 -14.86 8.10 -26.29
C THR A 230 -13.92 8.63 -25.21
N PHE A 231 -14.46 9.32 -24.21
CA PHE A 231 -13.73 9.76 -23.04
C PHE A 231 -14.25 9.06 -21.80
N LEU A 232 -13.36 8.58 -20.94
CA LEU A 232 -13.69 8.02 -19.62
C LEU A 232 -12.85 8.76 -18.57
N ASN A 233 -13.51 9.43 -17.64
CA ASN A 233 -12.88 10.28 -16.60
C ASN A 233 -11.78 11.20 -17.16
N GLY A 234 -12.06 11.85 -18.29
CA GLY A 234 -11.14 12.78 -18.97
C GLY A 234 -10.06 12.14 -19.86
N PHE A 235 -9.90 10.81 -19.82
CA PHE A 235 -8.94 10.08 -20.66
C PHE A 235 -9.58 9.60 -21.97
N PHE A 236 -8.86 9.73 -23.07
CA PHE A 236 -9.35 9.35 -24.41
C PHE A 236 -9.12 7.85 -24.70
N LEU A 237 -10.23 7.13 -24.89
CA LEU A 237 -10.25 5.73 -25.28
C LEU A 237 -10.47 5.60 -26.79
N ASN A 238 -9.64 4.77 -27.43
CA ASN A 238 -9.80 4.37 -28.82
C ASN A 238 -10.81 3.24 -28.92
N LYS A 239 -11.52 3.19 -30.04
CA LYS A 239 -12.21 1.97 -30.46
C LYS A 239 -11.21 0.80 -30.47
N GLY A 240 -11.56 -0.28 -29.80
CA GLY A 240 -10.73 -1.48 -29.68
C GLY A 240 -9.88 -1.55 -28.41
N ASP A 241 -9.77 -0.46 -27.63
CA ASP A 241 -9.11 -0.51 -26.32
C ASP A 241 -9.84 -1.51 -25.42
N ARG A 242 -9.07 -2.33 -24.71
CA ARG A 242 -9.59 -3.33 -23.76
C ARG A 242 -9.48 -2.78 -22.35
N ILE A 243 -10.47 -3.05 -21.51
CA ILE A 243 -10.50 -2.60 -20.11
C ILE A 243 -10.65 -3.84 -19.24
N ARG A 244 -9.78 -4.00 -18.25
CA ARG A 244 -9.91 -5.00 -17.18
C ARG A 244 -10.20 -4.28 -15.87
N LEU A 245 -11.38 -4.51 -15.33
CA LEU A 245 -11.81 -4.08 -14.02
C LEU A 245 -11.37 -5.13 -13.00
N GLU A 246 -10.71 -4.68 -11.93
CA GLU A 246 -10.28 -5.53 -10.84
C GLU A 246 -10.83 -4.98 -9.53
N GLU A 247 -11.54 -5.84 -8.81
CA GLU A 247 -12.15 -5.56 -7.51
C GLU A 247 -11.72 -6.68 -6.55
N VAL A 248 -11.72 -6.39 -5.25
CA VAL A 248 -11.34 -7.38 -4.23
C VAL A 248 -12.59 -8.09 -3.73
N ALA A 249 -12.68 -9.40 -3.97
CA ALA A 249 -13.76 -10.21 -3.41
C ALA A 249 -13.56 -10.46 -1.92
N ALA A 250 -14.65 -10.50 -1.15
CA ALA A 250 -14.58 -10.76 0.29
C ALA A 250 -14.05 -12.18 0.58
N GLU A 251 -14.36 -13.13 -0.30
CA GLU A 251 -13.88 -14.51 -0.23
C GLU A 251 -12.36 -14.60 -0.41
N ASP A 252 -11.78 -13.79 -1.30
CA ASP A 252 -10.32 -13.73 -1.48
C ASP A 252 -9.63 -13.15 -0.25
N LEU A 253 -10.23 -12.15 0.40
CA LEU A 253 -9.73 -11.59 1.66
C LEU A 253 -9.73 -12.62 2.79
N LYS A 254 -10.82 -13.39 2.93
CA LYS A 254 -10.93 -14.46 3.94
C LYS A 254 -9.91 -15.57 3.70
N ALA A 255 -9.81 -16.05 2.45
CA ALA A 255 -8.84 -17.09 2.10
C ALA A 255 -7.39 -16.65 2.38
N VAL A 256 -7.06 -15.38 2.16
CA VAL A 256 -5.73 -14.84 2.49
C VAL A 256 -5.56 -14.64 4.00
N ALA A 257 -6.60 -14.22 4.73
CA ALA A 257 -6.57 -14.12 6.20
C ALA A 257 -6.29 -15.49 6.86
N GLU A 258 -6.92 -16.56 6.37
CA GLU A 258 -6.64 -17.95 6.79
C GLU A 258 -5.16 -18.30 6.63
N MET A 259 -4.54 -17.94 5.50
CA MET A 259 -3.13 -18.21 5.22
C MET A 259 -2.17 -17.44 6.15
N LEU A 260 -2.63 -16.32 6.73
CA LEU A 260 -1.82 -15.44 7.59
C LEU A 260 -1.85 -15.88 9.07
N ARG A 261 -2.85 -16.66 9.50
CA ARG A 261 -2.96 -17.18 10.88
C ARG A 261 -1.66 -17.78 11.45
N PRO A 262 -0.92 -18.65 10.75
CA PRO A 262 0.31 -19.23 11.31
C PRO A 262 1.49 -18.25 11.37
N ILE A 263 1.37 -17.07 10.74
CA ILE A 263 2.45 -16.08 10.57
C ILE A 263 2.29 -14.93 11.57
N VAL A 264 1.05 -14.59 11.93
CA VAL A 264 0.69 -13.35 12.62
C VAL A 264 0.08 -13.69 13.98
N ASP A 265 0.51 -13.01 15.04
CA ASP A 265 -0.12 -13.11 16.36
C ASP A 265 -1.31 -12.15 16.43
N CYS A 266 -2.52 -12.68 16.24
CA CYS A 266 -3.75 -11.90 16.23
C CYS A 266 -3.98 -11.06 17.49
N CYS A 267 -3.40 -11.43 18.63
CA CYS A 267 -3.54 -10.70 19.89
C CYS A 267 -2.61 -9.48 19.97
N GLN A 268 -1.57 -9.42 19.14
CA GLN A 268 -0.55 -8.36 19.16
C GLN A 268 -0.49 -7.56 17.86
N SER A 269 -1.07 -8.09 16.80
CA SER A 269 -1.01 -7.54 15.46
C SER A 269 -2.25 -6.72 15.11
N THR A 270 -2.04 -5.72 14.28
CA THR A 270 -3.07 -4.90 13.64
C THR A 270 -3.34 -5.43 12.25
N LEU A 271 -4.61 -5.64 11.91
CA LEU A 271 -5.08 -5.83 10.54
C LEU A 271 -5.58 -4.49 9.98
N ALA A 272 -4.85 -3.94 9.02
CA ALA A 272 -5.18 -2.71 8.31
C ALA A 272 -5.83 -3.01 6.95
N PHE A 273 -6.79 -2.17 6.56
CA PHE A 273 -7.40 -2.21 5.25
C PHE A 273 -6.92 -1.03 4.41
N TYR A 274 -6.14 -1.33 3.37
CA TYR A 274 -5.59 -0.34 2.46
C TYR A 274 -6.62 0.05 1.40
N HIS A 275 -6.94 1.33 1.34
CA HIS A 275 -7.81 1.88 0.32
C HIS A 275 -7.19 3.12 -0.33
N LEU A 276 -7.64 3.42 -1.55
CA LEU A 276 -7.22 4.62 -2.28
C LEU A 276 -8.25 5.76 -2.17
N ASP A 277 -9.41 5.50 -1.56
CA ASP A 277 -10.53 6.43 -1.42
C ASP A 277 -11.49 5.95 -0.32
N SER A 278 -12.00 6.87 0.48
CA SER A 278 -12.89 6.58 1.61
C SER A 278 -14.28 6.09 1.18
N THR A 279 -14.73 6.39 -0.04
CA THR A 279 -16.03 5.94 -0.57
C THR A 279 -16.10 4.42 -0.75
N ILE A 280 -14.95 3.74 -0.78
CA ILE A 280 -14.89 2.28 -0.91
C ILE A 280 -15.48 1.57 0.32
N LEU A 281 -15.47 2.23 1.48
CA LEU A 281 -16.03 1.69 2.72
C LEU A 281 -17.56 1.58 2.67
N GLU A 282 -18.23 2.25 1.73
CA GLU A 282 -19.66 2.04 1.49
C GLU A 282 -19.95 0.69 0.82
N LYS A 283 -18.94 0.05 0.21
CA LYS A 283 -19.09 -1.23 -0.50
C LYS A 283 -18.87 -2.45 0.38
N TYR A 284 -18.07 -2.32 1.43
CA TYR A 284 -17.81 -3.39 2.39
C TYR A 284 -18.60 -3.10 3.66
N SER A 285 -19.48 -4.03 4.05
CA SER A 285 -20.18 -3.87 5.32
C SER A 285 -19.19 -4.04 6.48
N PRO A 286 -19.37 -3.34 7.61
CA PRO A 286 -18.56 -3.55 8.80
C PRO A 286 -18.51 -5.02 9.23
N GLU A 287 -19.60 -5.76 9.03
CA GLU A 287 -19.69 -7.20 9.31
C GLU A 287 -18.76 -8.02 8.40
N GLN A 288 -18.68 -7.72 7.10
CA GLN A 288 -17.77 -8.41 6.18
C GLN A 288 -16.30 -8.18 6.56
N LEU A 289 -15.94 -6.96 6.96
CA LEU A 289 -14.59 -6.66 7.42
C LEU A 289 -14.29 -7.33 8.76
N GLN A 290 -15.28 -7.41 9.66
CA GLN A 290 -15.17 -8.13 10.92
C GLN A 290 -14.97 -9.63 10.68
N GLU A 291 -15.69 -10.25 9.74
CA GLU A 291 -15.49 -11.67 9.41
C GLU A 291 -14.06 -11.94 8.91
N VAL A 292 -13.44 -11.02 8.17
CA VAL A 292 -12.02 -11.15 7.77
C VAL A 292 -11.08 -11.05 8.97
N VAL A 293 -11.40 -10.20 9.95
CA VAL A 293 -10.63 -10.10 11.21
C VAL A 293 -10.78 -11.38 12.01
N ASP A 294 -12.00 -11.88 12.21
CA ASP A 294 -12.29 -13.11 12.93
C ASP A 294 -11.55 -14.28 12.28
N GLU A 295 -11.54 -14.32 10.93
CA GLU A 295 -10.84 -15.35 10.18
C GLU A 295 -9.31 -15.24 10.24
N LEU A 296 -8.74 -14.13 10.67
CA LEU A 296 -7.31 -14.05 11.02
C LEU A 296 -7.05 -14.54 12.46
N CYS A 297 -8.06 -14.48 13.33
CA CYS A 297 -7.91 -14.66 14.78
C CYS A 297 -8.32 -16.05 15.30
N GLU A 298 -9.11 -16.81 14.55
CA GLU A 298 -9.55 -18.19 14.89
C GLU A 298 -8.45 -19.26 14.78
#